data_AF-A0A3Q1BYR2-F1
#
_entry.id   AF-A0A3Q1BYR2-F1
#
_cell.length_a   1.000
_cell.length_b   1.000
_cell.length_c   1.000
_cell.angle_alpha   90.00
_cell.angle_beta   90.00
_cell.angle_gamma   90.00
#
_symmetry.space_group_name_H-M   'P 1'
#
loop_
_entity.id
_entity.type
_entity.pdbx_description
1 polymer ?
#
loop_
_entity_poly.entity_id
_entity_poly.type
_entity_poly.pdbx_seq_one_letter_code
_entity_poly.pdbx_strand_id
1 'polypeptide(L)'
;MTSLTAKDKATVKAFWAQVSGKAADIGQDALGRMLIVYPQTKTYFAHWKDLGPNSAPVKKHGMTVMGGVADAVTKIDDLTAGLLNLSELHAFTLRIDPQNFKDLGPNSAPVKKHGMTVMGGVADAVTKIDDLTAGLLNLSELHAFTLRIDPQNFKMTSLTAKDKATVKAFWAQVSGRAEDIGKDALGRMLIVYPQTKTYFAHWKDLGPNSAPVKKHGMTVMGGVADAVTKIDDLTTGLLSLSELHAFTLRIDPQNFKILAHNILVVLAIMFPTEFTPEVHVCMDKFLAALARALAEKYR
;
A
#
# COMPACT_ATOMS: atom_id res chain seq x y z
N MET A 1 8.43 -8.98 -2.45
CA MET A 1 7.89 -9.42 -1.15
C MET A 1 9.10 -9.48 -0.28
N THR A 2 9.35 -8.44 0.52
CA THR A 2 10.28 -8.58 1.63
C THR A 2 9.63 -9.57 2.59
N SER A 3 10.00 -10.84 2.42
CA SER A 3 9.52 -11.91 3.28
C SER A 3 10.02 -11.62 4.69
N LEU A 4 9.12 -11.66 5.68
CA LEU A 4 9.49 -11.61 7.10
C LEU A 4 10.72 -12.50 7.33
N THR A 5 11.78 -11.96 7.93
CA THR A 5 12.96 -12.77 8.21
C THR A 5 12.61 -13.85 9.22
N ALA A 6 13.44 -14.91 9.32
CA ALA A 6 13.24 -15.94 10.34
C ALA A 6 13.18 -15.34 11.76
N LYS A 7 13.96 -14.29 12.02
CA LYS A 7 13.93 -13.54 13.28
C LYS A 7 12.58 -12.86 13.49
N ASP A 8 12.07 -12.15 12.48
CA ASP A 8 10.79 -11.44 12.60
C ASP A 8 9.63 -12.42 12.81
N LYS A 9 9.63 -13.55 12.08
CA LYS A 9 8.65 -14.62 12.27
C LYS A 9 8.67 -15.19 13.69
N ALA A 10 9.86 -15.47 14.23
CA ALA A 10 10.02 -15.98 15.59
C ALA A 10 9.52 -14.96 16.64
N THR A 11 9.84 -13.68 16.44
CA THR A 11 9.38 -12.59 17.30
C THR A 11 7.86 -12.46 17.28
N VAL A 12 7.20 -12.53 16.10
CA VAL A 12 5.74 -12.50 16.00
C VAL A 12 5.10 -13.70 16.72
N LYS A 13 5.62 -14.91 16.54
CA LYS A 13 5.14 -16.12 17.24
C LYS A 13 5.25 -15.97 18.77
N ALA A 14 6.39 -15.48 19.26
CA ALA A 14 6.63 -15.27 20.68
C ALA A 14 5.68 -14.22 21.28
N PHE A 15 5.47 -13.11 20.58
CA PHE A 15 4.53 -12.08 20.99
C PHE A 15 3.09 -12.61 21.02
N TRP A 16 2.67 -13.32 19.98
CA TRP A 16 1.33 -13.91 19.92
C TRP A 16 1.08 -14.88 21.09
N ALA A 17 2.06 -15.69 21.46
CA ALA A 17 1.95 -16.60 22.60
C ALA A 17 1.65 -15.85 23.91
N GLN A 18 2.19 -14.65 24.10
CA GLN A 18 1.93 -13.82 25.30
C GLN A 18 0.54 -13.17 25.30
N VAL A 19 0.01 -12.82 24.13
CA VAL A 19 -1.23 -12.02 24.02
C VAL A 19 -2.47 -12.83 23.67
N SER A 20 -2.31 -14.06 23.14
CA SER A 20 -3.40 -14.91 22.66
C SER A 20 -4.47 -15.20 23.73
N GLY A 21 -4.09 -15.32 25.00
CA GLY A 21 -5.02 -15.49 26.12
C GLY A 21 -5.96 -14.30 26.35
N LYS A 22 -5.64 -13.12 25.79
CA LYS A 22 -6.45 -11.89 25.84
C LYS A 22 -7.00 -11.49 24.46
N ALA A 23 -6.95 -12.39 23.47
CA ALA A 23 -7.32 -12.07 22.08
C ALA A 23 -8.72 -11.47 21.96
N ALA A 24 -9.72 -11.98 22.71
CA ALA A 24 -11.07 -11.45 22.66
C ALA A 24 -11.17 -9.98 23.10
N ASP A 25 -10.49 -9.62 24.21
CA ASP A 25 -10.50 -8.27 24.76
C ASP A 25 -9.72 -7.30 23.86
N ILE A 26 -8.58 -7.76 23.32
CA ILE A 26 -7.76 -7.00 22.37
C ILE A 26 -8.54 -6.71 21.08
N GLY A 27 -9.22 -7.72 20.53
CA GLY A 27 -10.01 -7.57 19.30
C GLY A 27 -11.20 -6.62 19.48
N GLN A 28 -11.88 -6.69 20.63
CA GLN A 28 -12.95 -5.76 20.97
C GLN A 28 -12.44 -4.33 21.08
N ASP A 29 -11.35 -4.10 21.83
CA ASP A 29 -10.79 -2.76 22.03
C ASP A 29 -10.27 -2.16 20.70
N ALA A 30 -9.58 -2.95 19.87
CA ALA A 30 -9.09 -2.52 18.57
C ALA A 30 -10.23 -2.13 17.63
N LEU A 31 -11.26 -2.99 17.49
CA LEU A 31 -12.41 -2.71 16.63
C LEU A 31 -13.22 -1.51 17.16
N GLY A 32 -13.46 -1.45 18.47
CA GLY A 32 -14.15 -0.33 19.10
C GLY A 32 -13.44 1.00 18.88
N ARG A 33 -12.10 1.04 19.01
CA ARG A 33 -11.29 2.23 18.72
C ARG A 33 -11.36 2.61 17.25
N MET A 34 -11.26 1.66 16.32
CA MET A 34 -11.37 1.95 14.89
C MET A 34 -12.70 2.64 14.58
N LEU A 35 -13.82 2.10 15.10
CA LEU A 35 -15.14 2.69 14.86
C LEU A 35 -15.29 4.10 15.45
N ILE A 36 -14.56 4.44 16.52
CA ILE A 36 -14.59 5.77 17.15
C ILE A 36 -13.67 6.75 16.41
N VAL A 37 -12.41 6.36 16.19
CA VAL A 37 -11.36 7.22 15.64
C VAL A 37 -11.56 7.44 14.13
N TYR A 38 -12.05 6.42 13.43
CA TYR A 38 -12.22 6.40 11.97
C TYR A 38 -13.70 6.17 11.63
N PRO A 39 -14.57 7.18 11.82
CA PRO A 39 -16.02 7.02 11.70
C PRO A 39 -16.48 6.58 10.31
N GLN A 40 -15.69 6.83 9.26
CA GLN A 40 -15.96 6.32 7.90
C GLN A 40 -16.08 4.79 7.85
N THR A 41 -15.39 4.08 8.75
CA THR A 41 -15.40 2.61 8.81
C THR A 41 -16.74 2.05 9.27
N LYS A 42 -17.59 2.84 9.95
CA LYS A 42 -18.93 2.42 10.41
C LYS A 42 -19.84 2.01 9.26
N THR A 43 -19.60 2.53 8.05
CA THR A 43 -20.38 2.21 6.85
C THR A 43 -20.40 0.71 6.54
N TYR A 44 -19.28 0.01 6.77
CA TYR A 44 -19.18 -1.45 6.58
C TYR A 44 -19.95 -2.26 7.62
N PHE A 45 -20.31 -1.64 8.74
CA PHE A 45 -21.01 -2.26 9.86
C PHE A 45 -22.42 -1.70 10.05
N ALA A 46 -22.99 -1.03 9.04
CA ALA A 46 -24.33 -0.43 9.12
C ALA A 46 -25.46 -1.44 9.40
N HIS A 47 -25.20 -2.73 9.18
CA HIS A 47 -26.11 -3.82 9.50
C HIS A 47 -26.15 -4.17 11.00
N TRP A 48 -25.22 -3.66 11.81
CA TRP A 48 -25.26 -3.82 13.27
C TRP A 48 -26.12 -2.74 13.90
N LYS A 49 -27.07 -3.18 14.75
CA LYS A 49 -27.96 -2.28 15.49
C LYS A 49 -27.23 -1.44 16.55
N ASP A 50 -26.10 -1.92 17.04
CA ASP A 50 -25.28 -1.26 18.04
C ASP A 50 -23.81 -1.36 17.65
N LEU A 51 -23.18 -0.19 17.48
CA LEU A 51 -21.76 0.00 17.13
C LEU A 51 -20.95 0.50 18.33
N GLY A 52 -21.51 0.49 19.54
CA GLY A 52 -20.82 0.87 20.75
C GLY A 52 -19.58 -0.01 20.99
N PRO A 53 -18.49 0.53 21.56
CA PRO A 53 -17.23 -0.21 21.75
C PRO A 53 -17.35 -1.43 22.67
N ASN A 54 -18.42 -1.50 23.47
CA ASN A 54 -18.71 -2.62 24.37
C ASN A 54 -19.91 -3.48 23.90
N SER A 55 -20.41 -3.23 22.69
CA SER A 55 -21.58 -3.93 22.16
C SER A 55 -21.25 -5.40 21.86
N ALA A 56 -22.26 -6.26 21.95
CA ALA A 56 -22.09 -7.68 21.62
C ALA A 56 -21.62 -7.93 20.17
N PRO A 57 -22.09 -7.20 19.13
CA PRO A 57 -21.58 -7.33 17.77
C PRO A 57 -20.09 -6.99 17.67
N VAL A 58 -19.64 -5.88 18.28
CA VAL A 58 -18.23 -5.47 18.28
C VAL A 58 -17.36 -6.50 18.98
N LYS A 59 -17.79 -7.02 20.14
CA LYS A 59 -17.04 -8.08 20.85
C LYS A 59 -16.93 -9.36 20.03
N LYS A 60 -18.04 -9.80 19.43
CA LYS A 60 -18.07 -11.03 18.61
C LYS A 60 -17.18 -10.91 17.38
N HIS A 61 -17.29 -9.81 16.65
CA HIS A 61 -16.50 -9.62 15.44
C HIS A 61 -15.02 -9.35 15.75
N GLY A 62 -14.71 -8.62 16.83
CA GLY A 62 -13.34 -8.46 17.33
C GLY A 62 -12.66 -9.82 17.60
N MET A 63 -13.39 -10.78 18.15
CA MET A 63 -12.89 -12.16 18.31
C MET A 63 -12.64 -12.84 16.96
N THR A 64 -13.52 -12.66 15.96
CA THR A 64 -13.31 -13.18 14.60
C THR A 64 -12.05 -12.59 13.96
N VAL A 65 -11.83 -11.29 14.09
CA VAL A 65 -10.61 -10.61 13.59
C VAL A 65 -9.36 -11.24 14.21
N MET A 66 -9.36 -11.44 15.53
CA MET A 66 -8.22 -12.02 16.23
C MET A 66 -8.03 -13.52 15.94
N GLY A 67 -9.09 -14.24 15.57
CA GLY A 67 -8.98 -15.58 15.00
C GLY A 67 -8.26 -15.58 13.65
N GLY A 68 -8.52 -14.59 12.80
CA GLY A 68 -7.77 -14.38 11.56
C GLY A 68 -6.29 -14.06 11.80
N VAL A 69 -5.99 -13.25 12.82
CA VAL A 69 -4.59 -12.98 13.24
C VAL A 69 -3.92 -14.25 13.75
N ALA A 70 -4.61 -15.07 14.55
CA ALA A 70 -4.09 -16.35 15.02
C ALA A 70 -3.71 -17.25 13.84
N ASP A 71 -4.61 -17.37 12.87
CA ASP A 71 -4.42 -18.18 11.67
C ASP A 71 -3.21 -17.71 10.84
N ALA A 72 -3.08 -16.38 10.67
CA ALA A 72 -1.92 -15.76 10.04
C ALA A 72 -0.60 -16.09 10.75
N VAL A 73 -0.58 -16.06 12.09
CA VAL A 73 0.62 -16.40 12.88
C VAL A 73 1.01 -17.87 12.71
N THR A 74 0.04 -18.79 12.67
CA THR A 74 0.31 -20.21 12.37
C THR A 74 0.82 -20.43 10.96
N LYS A 75 0.37 -19.63 9.99
CA LYS A 75 0.71 -19.74 8.57
C LYS A 75 1.77 -18.73 8.12
N ILE A 76 2.53 -18.16 9.06
CA ILE A 76 3.47 -17.05 8.80
C ILE A 76 4.60 -17.39 7.81
N ASP A 77 4.81 -18.67 7.56
CA ASP A 77 5.77 -19.16 6.57
C ASP A 77 5.25 -19.06 5.12
N ASP A 78 3.93 -19.07 4.92
CA ASP A 78 3.26 -18.80 3.65
C ASP A 78 1.90 -18.12 3.89
N LEU A 79 1.95 -16.83 4.19
CA LEU A 79 0.74 -16.02 4.41
C LEU A 79 -0.14 -15.91 3.18
N THR A 80 0.45 -16.02 1.98
CA THR A 80 -0.26 -15.86 0.71
C THR A 80 -1.23 -17.02 0.51
N ALA A 81 -0.71 -18.25 0.56
CA ALA A 81 -1.58 -19.42 0.48
C ALA A 81 -2.47 -19.52 1.73
N GLY A 82 -1.90 -19.19 2.89
CA GLY A 82 -2.56 -19.41 4.17
C GLY A 82 -3.82 -18.58 4.41
N LEU A 83 -3.87 -17.36 3.87
CA LEU A 83 -4.98 -16.42 4.05
C LEU A 83 -5.83 -16.22 2.79
N LEU A 84 -5.66 -17.07 1.78
CA LEU A 84 -6.34 -16.93 0.48
C LEU A 84 -7.86 -16.80 0.62
N ASN A 85 -8.52 -17.67 1.38
CA ASN A 85 -9.98 -17.60 1.56
C ASN A 85 -10.44 -16.31 2.25
N LEU A 86 -9.65 -15.81 3.21
CA LEU A 86 -9.96 -14.55 3.90
C LEU A 86 -9.76 -13.35 2.97
N SER A 87 -8.73 -13.41 2.14
CA SER A 87 -8.46 -12.48 1.06
C SER A 87 -9.63 -12.43 0.07
N GLU A 88 -10.06 -13.58 -0.45
CA GLU A 88 -11.20 -13.69 -1.37
C GLU A 88 -12.51 -13.16 -0.77
N LEU A 89 -12.76 -13.44 0.51
CA LEU A 89 -13.94 -12.92 1.22
C LEU A 89 -13.95 -11.39 1.23
N HIS A 90 -12.84 -10.76 1.61
CA HIS A 90 -12.74 -9.29 1.66
C HIS A 90 -12.77 -8.67 0.27
N ALA A 91 -12.21 -9.34 -0.73
CA ALA A 91 -12.17 -8.91 -2.12
C ALA A 91 -13.55 -8.91 -2.77
N PHE A 92 -14.24 -10.06 -2.72
CA PHE A 92 -15.34 -10.34 -3.63
C PHE A 92 -16.71 -10.22 -2.97
N THR A 93 -16.77 -10.51 -1.67
CA THR A 93 -18.03 -10.48 -0.92
C THR A 93 -18.18 -9.18 -0.15
N LEU A 94 -17.20 -8.84 0.70
CA LEU A 94 -17.31 -7.68 1.60
C LEU A 94 -16.92 -6.37 0.90
N ARG A 95 -16.01 -6.43 -0.08
CA ARG A 95 -15.54 -5.29 -0.88
C ARG A 95 -15.10 -4.10 -0.03
N ILE A 96 -14.38 -4.39 1.06
CA ILE A 96 -13.88 -3.39 1.99
C ILE A 96 -12.78 -2.57 1.31
N ASP A 97 -12.88 -1.24 1.32
CA ASP A 97 -11.82 -0.39 0.78
C ASP A 97 -10.53 -0.63 1.57
N PRO A 98 -9.44 -0.98 0.87
CA PRO A 98 -8.12 -1.22 1.42
C PRO A 98 -7.55 -0.21 2.40
N GLN A 99 -7.86 1.07 2.21
CA GLN A 99 -7.40 2.13 3.08
C GLN A 99 -7.82 1.87 4.53
N ASN A 100 -8.96 1.21 4.76
CA ASN A 100 -9.47 0.90 6.09
C ASN A 100 -8.69 -0.20 6.82
N PHE A 101 -7.83 -0.96 6.14
CA PHE A 101 -6.91 -1.89 6.80
C PHE A 101 -5.69 -1.15 7.39
N LYS A 102 -5.37 0.05 6.90
CA LYS A 102 -4.28 0.90 7.45
C LYS A 102 -4.67 1.50 8.80
N ASP A 103 -5.96 1.79 8.96
CA ASP A 103 -6.56 2.39 10.15
C ASP A 103 -6.57 1.42 11.36
N LEU A 104 -6.42 0.11 11.10
CA LEU A 104 -6.21 -0.95 12.10
C LEU A 104 -4.73 -1.24 12.41
N GLY A 105 -3.81 -0.60 11.69
CA GLY A 105 -2.37 -0.78 11.80
C GLY A 105 -1.70 0.05 12.91
N PRO A 106 -0.37 0.21 12.90
CA PRO A 106 0.43 0.87 13.93
C PRO A 106 0.20 2.40 14.01
N ASN A 107 -0.53 2.97 13.06
CA ASN A 107 -1.05 4.34 13.12
C ASN A 107 -2.37 4.45 13.92
N SER A 108 -2.90 3.33 14.43
CA SER A 108 -3.99 3.36 15.41
C SER A 108 -3.48 3.91 16.74
N ALA A 109 -4.29 4.73 17.40
CA ALA A 109 -3.94 5.29 18.70
C ALA A 109 -3.52 4.18 19.67
N PRO A 110 -2.41 4.33 20.44
CA PRO A 110 -1.85 3.26 21.24
C PRO A 110 -2.92 2.61 22.12
N VAL A 111 -2.97 1.28 22.13
CA VAL A 111 -3.83 0.45 23.00
C VAL A 111 -3.36 0.61 24.45
N LYS A 112 -3.67 1.76 25.06
CA LYS A 112 -3.39 2.05 26.45
C LYS A 112 -4.53 1.51 27.32
N LYS A 113 -4.49 0.21 27.67
CA LYS A 113 -4.99 -0.38 28.94
C LYS A 113 -5.05 -1.92 28.96
N HIS A 114 -3.91 -2.63 28.94
CA HIS A 114 -3.93 -4.08 29.29
C HIS A 114 -2.72 -4.57 30.14
N GLY A 115 -1.99 -3.64 30.77
CA GLY A 115 -1.01 -3.96 31.83
C GLY A 115 0.25 -4.70 31.36
N MET A 116 0.72 -4.47 30.13
CA MET A 116 1.96 -5.06 29.63
C MET A 116 3.12 -4.05 29.72
N THR A 117 4.12 -4.36 30.54
CA THR A 117 5.41 -3.67 30.55
C THR A 117 6.20 -4.16 29.34
N VAL A 118 6.27 -3.32 28.29
CA VAL A 118 6.93 -3.65 27.03
C VAL A 118 8.45 -3.58 27.25
N MET A 119 9.13 -4.73 27.38
CA MET A 119 10.58 -4.79 27.29
C MET A 119 11.02 -4.36 25.87
N GLY A 120 12.11 -3.59 25.78
CA GLY A 120 12.54 -2.86 24.58
C GLY A 120 12.62 -3.63 23.25
N GLY A 121 12.69 -4.97 23.27
CA GLY A 121 12.64 -5.78 22.04
C GLY A 121 11.26 -5.88 21.37
N VAL A 122 10.17 -5.60 22.10
CA VAL A 122 8.81 -5.61 21.56
C VAL A 122 8.48 -4.29 20.86
N ALA A 123 9.10 -3.16 21.22
CA ALA A 123 8.97 -1.92 20.47
C ALA A 123 9.55 -2.07 19.06
N ASP A 124 10.73 -2.70 18.94
CA ASP A 124 11.33 -3.07 17.65
C ASP A 124 10.51 -4.13 16.89
N ALA A 125 9.84 -5.04 17.60
CA ALA A 125 8.92 -6.01 16.99
C ALA A 125 7.62 -5.37 16.48
N VAL A 126 7.13 -4.33 17.17
CA VAL A 126 5.90 -3.59 16.84
C VAL A 126 6.15 -2.59 15.73
N THR A 127 7.34 -1.97 15.65
CA THR A 127 7.77 -1.25 14.43
C THR A 127 8.03 -2.21 13.26
N LYS A 128 8.27 -3.49 13.51
CA LYS A 128 8.32 -4.53 12.46
C LYS A 128 6.98 -5.23 12.20
N ILE A 129 5.97 -5.03 13.04
CA ILE A 129 4.57 -5.24 12.66
C ILE A 129 4.20 -4.28 11.53
N ASP A 130 4.99 -3.23 11.25
CA ASP A 130 4.92 -2.51 9.98
C ASP A 130 5.09 -3.44 8.77
N ASP A 131 5.75 -4.60 8.85
CA ASP A 131 5.80 -5.60 7.77
C ASP A 131 4.54 -6.47 7.67
N LEU A 132 3.88 -6.79 8.79
CA LEU A 132 2.60 -7.50 8.77
C LEU A 132 1.47 -6.56 8.33
N THR A 133 1.52 -5.32 8.81
CA THR A 133 0.65 -4.23 8.37
C THR A 133 0.98 -3.85 6.95
N ALA A 134 2.25 -3.87 6.53
CA ALA A 134 2.65 -3.71 5.13
C ALA A 134 2.27 -4.89 4.27
N GLY A 135 2.22 -6.09 4.83
CA GLY A 135 1.70 -7.29 4.20
C GLY A 135 0.20 -7.16 3.98
N LEU A 136 -0.54 -6.72 5.01
CA LEU A 136 -1.97 -6.40 4.96
C LEU A 136 -2.26 -5.15 4.11
N LEU A 137 -1.36 -4.18 4.05
CA LEU A 137 -1.34 -3.00 3.18
C LEU A 137 -1.07 -3.40 1.74
N ASN A 138 -0.11 -4.29 1.51
CA ASN A 138 0.18 -4.82 0.19
C ASN A 138 -0.97 -5.70 -0.27
N LEU A 139 -1.59 -6.48 0.61
CA LEU A 139 -2.81 -7.27 0.37
C LEU A 139 -4.01 -6.36 0.13
N SER A 140 -4.16 -5.29 0.90
CA SER A 140 -5.27 -4.35 0.74
C SER A 140 -5.05 -3.51 -0.53
N GLU A 141 -3.89 -2.94 -0.78
CA GLU A 141 -3.60 -2.20 -2.03
C GLU A 141 -3.60 -3.10 -3.26
N LEU A 142 -3.25 -4.40 -3.11
CA LEU A 142 -3.52 -5.46 -4.09
C LEU A 142 -5.02 -5.64 -4.36
N HIS A 143 -5.90 -5.35 -3.39
CA HIS A 143 -7.36 -5.41 -3.54
C HIS A 143 -8.03 -4.13 -4.07
N ALA A 144 -7.51 -2.93 -3.77
CA ALA A 144 -8.04 -1.66 -4.33
C ALA A 144 -7.86 -1.65 -5.84
N PHE A 145 -6.77 -2.28 -6.25
CA PHE A 145 -6.38 -2.62 -7.61
C PHE A 145 -7.24 -3.73 -8.23
N THR A 146 -7.72 -4.69 -7.42
CA THR A 146 -8.62 -5.78 -7.84
C THR A 146 -10.04 -5.28 -8.14
N LEU A 147 -10.45 -4.14 -7.58
CA LEU A 147 -11.73 -3.48 -7.93
C LEU A 147 -11.77 -2.94 -9.37
N ARG A 148 -10.66 -3.02 -10.13
CA ARG A 148 -10.55 -2.37 -11.44
C ARG A 148 -10.65 -3.25 -12.70
N ILE A 149 -10.24 -4.54 -12.81
CA ILE A 149 -10.59 -5.46 -13.96
C ILE A 149 -10.39 -7.00 -13.67
N ASP A 150 -11.33 -7.82 -14.23
CA ASP A 150 -11.39 -9.27 -14.63
C ASP A 150 -11.24 -10.44 -13.61
N PRO A 151 -12.33 -11.23 -13.35
CA PRO A 151 -12.38 -12.39 -12.43
C PRO A 151 -11.57 -13.65 -12.77
N GLN A 152 -10.93 -13.81 -13.94
CA GLN A 152 -10.38 -15.13 -14.34
C GLN A 152 -8.88 -15.39 -14.09
N ASN A 153 -8.11 -14.43 -13.57
CA ASN A 153 -6.64 -14.55 -13.47
C ASN A 153 -6.04 -14.17 -12.09
N PHE A 154 -6.62 -14.67 -10.99
CA PHE A 154 -6.16 -14.36 -9.64
C PHE A 154 -4.80 -15.02 -9.31
N LYS A 155 -3.70 -14.32 -9.64
CA LYS A 155 -2.34 -14.58 -9.16
C LYS A 155 -1.76 -13.25 -8.65
N MET A 156 -1.55 -13.15 -7.33
CA MET A 156 -1.09 -11.98 -6.57
C MET A 156 -0.29 -10.94 -7.38
N THR A 157 -0.81 -9.71 -7.51
CA THR A 157 -0.10 -8.44 -7.85
C THR A 157 0.92 -8.44 -8.97
N SER A 158 0.95 -9.49 -9.76
CA SER A 158 1.80 -9.60 -10.92
C SER A 158 1.03 -9.02 -12.08
N LEU A 159 1.70 -8.16 -12.85
CA LEU A 159 1.16 -7.72 -14.12
C LEU A 159 0.96 -8.99 -14.97
N THR A 160 -0.28 -9.22 -15.40
CA THR A 160 -0.61 -10.30 -16.33
C THR A 160 0.11 -10.03 -17.66
N ALA A 161 0.22 -11.05 -18.52
CA ALA A 161 0.76 -10.85 -19.86
C ALA A 161 0.01 -9.74 -20.63
N LYS A 162 -1.32 -9.65 -20.45
CA LYS A 162 -2.16 -8.60 -21.03
C LYS A 162 -1.83 -7.22 -20.46
N ASP A 163 -1.67 -7.10 -19.14
CA ASP A 163 -1.29 -5.82 -18.52
C ASP A 163 0.06 -5.34 -19.06
N LYS A 164 1.06 -6.22 -19.09
CA LYS A 164 2.41 -5.92 -19.58
C LYS A 164 2.40 -5.47 -21.03
N ALA A 165 1.68 -6.19 -21.90
CA ALA A 165 1.54 -5.84 -23.30
C ALA A 165 0.86 -4.48 -23.48
N THR A 166 -0.21 -4.23 -22.72
CA THR A 166 -0.96 -2.96 -22.75
C THR A 166 -0.09 -1.79 -22.31
N VAL A 167 0.66 -1.94 -21.21
CA VAL A 167 1.60 -0.92 -20.72
C VAL A 167 2.69 -0.63 -21.74
N LYS A 168 3.31 -1.67 -22.32
CA LYS A 168 4.36 -1.50 -23.34
C LYS A 168 3.81 -0.78 -24.59
N ALA A 169 2.63 -1.19 -25.07
CA ALA A 169 2.00 -0.59 -26.24
C ALA A 169 1.62 0.88 -26.02
N PHE A 170 0.97 1.19 -24.89
CA PHE A 170 0.62 2.55 -24.54
C PHE A 170 1.86 3.42 -24.32
N TRP A 171 2.87 2.92 -23.59
CA TRP A 171 4.12 3.64 -23.38
C TRP A 171 4.84 3.96 -24.70
N ALA A 172 4.86 3.03 -25.66
CA ALA A 172 5.44 3.26 -26.98
C ALA A 172 4.77 4.45 -27.71
N GLN A 173 3.46 4.64 -27.54
CA GLN A 173 2.73 5.77 -28.13
C GLN A 173 3.03 7.11 -27.45
N VAL A 174 3.17 7.12 -26.12
CA VAL A 174 3.27 8.36 -25.33
C VAL A 174 4.69 8.78 -24.96
N SER A 175 5.67 7.88 -25.10
CA SER A 175 7.06 8.09 -24.66
C SER A 175 7.74 9.31 -25.30
N GLY A 176 7.35 9.70 -26.52
CA GLY A 176 7.82 10.94 -27.17
C GLY A 176 7.43 12.22 -26.42
N ARG A 177 6.53 12.15 -25.44
CA ARG A 177 6.09 13.26 -24.60
C ARG A 177 6.52 13.08 -23.13
N ALA A 178 7.46 12.19 -22.84
CA ALA A 178 7.90 11.89 -21.48
C ALA A 178 8.32 13.12 -20.67
N GLU A 179 9.01 14.09 -21.29
CA GLU A 179 9.36 15.35 -20.62
C GLU A 179 8.13 16.16 -20.20
N ASP A 180 7.15 16.29 -21.10
CA ASP A 180 5.91 17.03 -20.83
C ASP A 180 5.06 16.34 -19.77
N ILE A 181 5.00 15.01 -19.79
CA ILE A 181 4.30 14.22 -18.78
C ILE A 181 4.94 14.44 -17.41
N GLY A 182 6.27 14.33 -17.34
CA GLY A 182 7.03 14.41 -16.09
C GLY A 182 6.95 15.78 -15.44
N LYS A 183 7.10 16.86 -16.22
CA LYS A 183 7.03 18.23 -15.68
C LYS A 183 5.62 18.54 -15.13
N ASP A 184 4.56 18.14 -15.84
CA ASP A 184 3.19 18.40 -15.40
C ASP A 184 2.83 17.54 -14.18
N ALA A 185 3.21 16.25 -14.18
CA ALA A 185 2.91 15.35 -13.07
C ALA A 185 3.61 15.80 -11.77
N LEU A 186 4.90 16.16 -11.84
CA LEU A 186 5.64 16.68 -10.70
C LEU A 186 5.12 18.05 -10.25
N GLY A 187 4.80 18.95 -11.19
CA GLY A 187 4.22 20.25 -10.89
C GLY A 187 2.88 20.13 -10.15
N ARG A 188 1.98 19.26 -10.62
CA ARG A 188 0.69 18.97 -9.96
C ARG A 188 0.88 18.38 -8.57
N MET A 189 1.81 17.43 -8.40
CA MET A 189 2.11 16.87 -7.10
C MET A 189 2.48 17.95 -6.09
N LEU A 190 3.38 18.86 -6.46
CA LEU A 190 3.83 19.93 -5.56
C LEU A 190 2.71 20.94 -5.23
N ILE A 191 1.76 21.17 -6.13
CA ILE A 191 0.63 22.09 -5.87
C ILE A 191 -0.45 21.43 -5.03
N VAL A 192 -0.93 20.25 -5.46
CA VAL A 192 -2.10 19.57 -4.90
C VAL A 192 -1.75 18.87 -3.57
N TYR A 193 -0.50 18.44 -3.42
CA TYR A 193 -0.01 17.73 -2.25
C TYR A 193 1.19 18.48 -1.64
N PRO A 194 0.95 19.65 -1.00
CA PRO A 194 2.02 20.54 -0.55
C PRO A 194 2.98 19.90 0.47
N GLN A 195 2.54 18.86 1.19
CA GLN A 195 3.42 18.07 2.08
C GLN A 195 4.61 17.44 1.33
N THR A 196 4.47 17.16 0.04
CA THR A 196 5.55 16.58 -0.79
C THR A 196 6.70 17.57 -1.03
N LYS A 197 6.48 18.88 -0.86
CA LYS A 197 7.50 19.91 -1.05
C LYS A 197 8.67 19.76 -0.08
N THR A 198 8.48 19.12 1.07
CA THR A 198 9.55 18.93 2.07
C THR A 198 10.76 18.20 1.49
N TYR A 199 10.55 17.27 0.55
CA TYR A 199 11.63 16.50 -0.09
C TYR A 199 12.44 17.34 -1.09
N PHE A 200 11.92 18.50 -1.49
CA PHE A 200 12.50 19.40 -2.48
C PHE A 200 12.87 20.77 -1.91
N ALA A 201 12.96 20.90 -0.57
CA ALA A 201 13.24 22.18 0.10
C ALA A 201 14.57 22.83 -0.30
N HIS A 202 15.48 22.06 -0.91
CA HIS A 202 16.76 22.54 -1.43
C HIS A 202 16.62 23.30 -2.77
N TRP A 203 15.47 23.22 -3.45
CA TRP A 203 15.20 24.00 -4.66
C TRP A 203 14.70 25.40 -4.29
N LYS A 204 15.31 26.41 -4.92
CA LYS A 204 14.91 27.82 -4.73
C LYS A 204 13.55 28.15 -5.32
N ASP A 205 13.10 27.38 -6.31
CA ASP A 205 11.81 27.59 -7.01
C ASP A 205 11.10 26.24 -7.24
N LEU A 206 9.96 26.09 -6.56
CA LEU A 206 9.08 24.91 -6.62
C LEU A 206 7.84 25.15 -7.49
N GLY A 207 7.82 26.24 -8.27
CA GLY A 207 6.74 26.50 -9.22
C GLY A 207 6.63 25.39 -10.27
N PRO A 208 5.41 25.07 -10.76
CA PRO A 208 5.16 23.95 -11.68
C PRO A 208 5.93 24.02 -13.01
N ASN A 209 6.42 25.21 -13.37
CA ASN A 209 7.18 25.45 -14.60
C ASN A 209 8.65 25.82 -14.35
N SER A 210 9.12 25.73 -13.11
CA SER A 210 10.50 26.07 -12.76
C SER A 210 11.49 25.11 -13.44
N ALA A 211 12.70 25.60 -13.69
CA ALA A 211 13.77 24.79 -14.26
C ALA A 211 14.06 23.50 -13.47
N PRO A 212 14.15 23.50 -12.12
CA PRO A 212 14.40 22.26 -11.37
C PRO A 212 13.22 21.28 -11.45
N VAL A 213 11.96 21.76 -11.43
CA VAL A 213 10.79 20.89 -11.58
C VAL A 213 10.77 20.22 -12.95
N LYS A 214 11.02 20.97 -14.03
CA LYS A 214 11.09 20.39 -15.39
C LYS A 214 12.20 19.34 -15.51
N LYS A 215 13.40 19.66 -15.03
CA LYS A 215 14.55 18.75 -15.08
C LYS A 215 14.31 17.47 -14.28
N HIS A 216 13.74 17.59 -13.09
CA HIS A 216 13.48 16.42 -12.25
C HIS A 216 12.28 15.61 -12.75
N GLY A 217 11.24 16.25 -13.28
CA GLY A 217 10.13 15.57 -13.94
C GLY A 217 10.61 14.68 -15.09
N MET A 218 11.54 15.16 -15.90
CA MET A 218 12.21 14.35 -16.93
C MET A 218 12.97 13.16 -16.32
N THR A 219 13.68 13.38 -15.21
CA THR A 219 14.42 12.31 -14.50
C THR A 219 13.47 11.20 -14.02
N VAL A 220 12.34 11.59 -13.42
CA VAL A 220 11.27 10.67 -12.98
C VAL A 220 10.76 9.83 -14.15
N MET A 221 10.44 10.46 -15.28
CA MET A 221 9.92 9.73 -16.44
C MET A 221 10.98 8.87 -17.13
N GLY A 222 12.27 9.19 -16.99
CA GLY A 222 13.36 8.28 -17.33
C GLY A 222 13.35 7.01 -16.49
N GLY A 223 13.09 7.13 -15.18
CA GLY A 223 12.89 5.96 -14.30
C GLY A 223 11.64 5.14 -14.65
N VAL A 224 10.55 5.80 -15.04
CA VAL A 224 9.33 5.11 -15.55
C VAL A 224 9.64 4.36 -16.84
N ALA A 225 10.37 4.98 -17.77
CA ALA A 225 10.77 4.34 -19.03
C ALA A 225 11.61 3.08 -18.77
N ASP A 226 12.61 3.18 -17.89
CA ASP A 226 13.45 2.05 -17.47
C ASP A 226 12.60 0.93 -16.85
N ALA A 227 11.65 1.28 -15.97
CA ALA A 227 10.72 0.33 -15.38
C ALA A 227 9.86 -0.41 -16.43
N VAL A 228 9.42 0.25 -17.51
CA VAL A 228 8.69 -0.42 -18.61
C VAL A 228 9.57 -1.47 -19.29
N THR A 229 10.88 -1.21 -19.45
CA THR A 229 11.82 -2.21 -20.01
C THR A 229 12.05 -3.40 -19.07
N LYS A 230 11.94 -3.17 -17.76
CA LYS A 230 12.14 -4.14 -16.67
C LYS A 230 10.84 -4.74 -16.13
N ILE A 231 9.73 -4.57 -16.83
CA ILE A 231 8.37 -4.89 -16.34
C ILE A 231 8.15 -6.37 -15.98
N ASP A 232 9.03 -7.26 -16.44
CA ASP A 232 9.03 -8.68 -16.09
C ASP A 232 9.64 -8.98 -14.71
N ASP A 233 10.58 -8.15 -14.25
CA ASP A 233 11.17 -8.20 -12.91
C ASP A 233 11.55 -6.79 -12.41
N LEU A 234 10.55 -6.05 -11.95
CA LEU A 234 10.73 -4.68 -11.44
C LEU A 234 11.59 -4.63 -10.18
N THR A 235 11.47 -5.62 -9.30
CA THR A 235 12.17 -5.66 -8.02
C THR A 235 13.68 -5.74 -8.23
N THR A 236 14.15 -6.68 -9.06
CA THR A 236 15.58 -6.77 -9.38
C THR A 236 16.01 -5.61 -10.26
N GLY A 237 15.21 -5.27 -11.27
CA GLY A 237 15.55 -4.24 -12.25
C GLY A 237 15.74 -2.83 -11.67
N LEU A 238 15.02 -2.50 -10.58
CA LEU A 238 15.04 -1.18 -9.96
C LEU A 238 15.76 -1.14 -8.61
N LEU A 239 16.53 -2.18 -8.29
CA LEU A 239 17.20 -2.35 -7.00
C LEU A 239 18.00 -1.10 -6.58
N SER A 240 18.86 -0.57 -7.46
CA SER A 240 19.67 0.62 -7.15
C SER A 240 18.81 1.87 -6.91
N LEU A 241 17.67 1.98 -7.61
CA LEU A 241 16.74 3.10 -7.41
C LEU A 241 15.97 2.95 -6.09
N SER A 242 15.65 1.71 -5.70
CA SER A 242 15.09 1.35 -4.39
C SER A 242 16.05 1.75 -3.26
N GLU A 243 17.33 1.39 -3.37
CA GLU A 243 18.36 1.74 -2.38
C GLU A 243 18.56 3.26 -2.26
N LEU A 244 18.59 3.98 -3.40
CA LEU A 244 18.68 5.44 -3.41
C LEU A 244 17.52 6.06 -2.63
N HIS A 245 16.29 5.63 -2.92
CA HIS A 245 15.12 6.17 -2.24
C HIS A 245 15.09 5.77 -0.76
N ALA A 246 15.42 4.53 -0.42
CA ALA A 246 15.36 4.01 0.93
C ALA A 246 16.43 4.59 1.86
N PHE A 247 17.70 4.59 1.43
CA PHE A 247 18.81 4.88 2.32
C PHE A 247 19.30 6.32 2.26
N THR A 248 19.27 6.93 1.07
CA THR A 248 19.78 8.28 0.83
C THR A 248 18.67 9.32 0.91
N LEU A 249 17.61 9.17 0.12
CA LEU A 249 16.55 10.19 0.04
C LEU A 249 15.52 10.04 1.17
N ARG A 250 15.33 8.82 1.68
CA ARG A 250 14.38 8.45 2.75
C ARG A 250 12.98 9.01 2.51
N ILE A 251 12.49 8.83 1.27
CA ILE A 251 11.15 9.30 0.89
C ILE A 251 10.12 8.41 1.57
N ASP A 252 9.12 8.96 2.27
CA ASP A 252 8.08 8.09 2.83
C ASP A 252 7.35 7.37 1.66
N PRO A 253 7.29 6.02 1.65
CA PRO A 253 6.70 5.25 0.56
C PRO A 253 5.26 5.62 0.19
N GLN A 254 4.51 6.28 1.08
CA GLN A 254 3.18 6.79 0.78
C GLN A 254 3.20 7.83 -0.36
N ASN A 255 4.28 8.59 -0.51
CA ASN A 255 4.39 9.63 -1.54
C ASN A 255 4.55 9.07 -2.96
N PHE A 256 4.99 7.82 -3.14
CA PHE A 256 5.04 7.20 -4.46
C PHE A 256 3.65 7.07 -5.08
N LYS A 257 2.62 6.83 -4.27
CA LYS A 257 1.22 6.72 -4.73
C LYS A 257 0.67 8.06 -5.16
N ILE A 258 1.07 9.13 -4.47
CA ILE A 258 0.73 10.50 -4.83
C ILE A 258 1.29 10.81 -6.21
N LEU A 259 2.58 10.53 -6.45
CA LEU A 259 3.19 10.77 -7.75
C LEU A 259 2.57 9.90 -8.85
N ALA A 260 2.34 8.61 -8.58
CA ALA A 260 1.68 7.69 -9.52
C ALA A 260 0.30 8.22 -9.93
N HIS A 261 -0.51 8.70 -8.98
CA HIS A 261 -1.81 9.30 -9.28
C HIS A 261 -1.69 10.52 -10.19
N ASN A 262 -0.74 11.43 -9.92
CA ASN A 262 -0.53 12.61 -10.75
C ASN A 262 -0.05 12.24 -12.17
N ILE A 263 0.75 11.18 -12.32
CA ILE A 263 1.11 10.64 -13.65
C ILE A 263 -0.14 10.17 -14.39
N LEU A 264 -1.02 9.39 -13.76
CA LEU A 264 -2.28 8.93 -14.39
C LEU A 264 -3.18 10.09 -14.81
N VAL A 265 -3.31 11.13 -13.98
CA VAL A 265 -4.08 12.33 -14.31
C VAL A 265 -3.52 13.01 -15.57
N VAL A 266 -2.20 13.17 -15.65
CA VAL A 266 -1.55 13.80 -16.81
C VAL A 266 -1.69 12.95 -18.07
N LEU A 267 -1.54 11.63 -17.96
CA LEU A 267 -1.76 10.72 -19.08
C LEU A 267 -3.20 10.82 -19.61
N ALA A 268 -4.20 10.89 -18.72
CA ALA A 268 -5.60 11.07 -19.11
C ALA A 268 -5.88 12.41 -19.80
N ILE A 269 -5.25 13.49 -19.35
CA ILE A 269 -5.41 14.83 -19.93
C ILE A 269 -4.74 14.92 -21.31
N MET A 270 -3.54 14.37 -21.44
CA MET A 270 -2.72 14.51 -22.65
C MET A 270 -3.12 13.54 -23.76
N PHE A 271 -3.66 12.37 -23.41
CA PHE A 271 -3.98 11.29 -24.34
C PHE A 271 -5.40 10.77 -24.13
N PRO A 272 -6.44 11.62 -24.23
CA PRO A 272 -7.81 11.26 -23.86
C PRO A 272 -8.40 10.13 -24.73
N THR A 273 -7.90 9.97 -25.96
CA THR A 273 -8.34 8.91 -26.88
C THR A 273 -7.65 7.59 -26.57
N GLU A 274 -6.34 7.62 -26.32
CA GLU A 274 -5.51 6.44 -26.07
C GLU A 274 -5.65 5.93 -24.63
N PHE A 275 -5.94 6.81 -23.67
CA PHE A 275 -6.09 6.49 -22.25
C PHE A 275 -7.48 5.91 -21.93
N THR A 276 -7.78 4.80 -22.59
CA THR A 276 -9.02 4.03 -22.40
C THR A 276 -9.13 3.47 -20.96
N PRO A 277 -10.31 3.03 -20.51
CA PRO A 277 -10.46 2.37 -19.22
C PRO A 277 -9.51 1.19 -19.02
N GLU A 278 -9.30 0.37 -20.05
CA GLU A 278 -8.39 -0.78 -20.00
C GLU A 278 -6.93 -0.33 -19.78
N VAL A 279 -6.49 0.70 -20.51
CA VAL A 279 -5.15 1.29 -20.37
C VAL A 279 -4.98 1.93 -18.99
N HIS A 280 -5.98 2.67 -18.51
CA HIS A 280 -5.96 3.27 -17.19
C HIS A 280 -5.72 2.20 -16.12
N VAL A 281 -6.47 1.10 -16.15
CA VAL A 281 -6.29 0.02 -15.20
C VAL A 281 -4.91 -0.59 -15.34
N CYS A 282 -4.44 -0.94 -16.54
CA CYS A 282 -3.10 -1.52 -16.71
C CYS A 282 -1.96 -0.59 -16.24
N MET A 283 -2.09 0.73 -16.47
CA MET A 283 -1.10 1.74 -16.06
C MET A 283 -1.11 1.99 -14.56
N ASP A 284 -2.29 2.11 -13.93
CA ASP A 284 -2.45 2.14 -12.48
C ASP A 284 -1.81 0.88 -11.88
N LYS A 285 -2.02 -0.25 -12.56
CA LYS A 285 -1.49 -1.52 -12.11
C LYS A 285 0.04 -1.54 -12.10
N PHE A 286 0.62 -1.07 -13.18
CA PHE A 286 2.06 -0.95 -13.36
C PHE A 286 2.69 0.03 -12.38
N LEU A 287 2.11 1.23 -12.19
CA LEU A 287 2.67 2.25 -11.30
C LEU A 287 2.63 1.82 -9.83
N ALA A 288 1.63 1.04 -9.40
CA ALA A 288 1.63 0.46 -8.06
C ALA A 288 2.72 -0.61 -7.90
N ALA A 289 2.96 -1.44 -8.91
CA ALA A 289 4.05 -2.41 -8.90
C ALA A 289 5.44 -1.73 -8.88
N LEU A 290 5.58 -0.64 -9.64
CA LEU A 290 6.76 0.24 -9.63
C LEU A 290 7.00 0.84 -8.24
N ALA A 291 5.97 1.43 -7.64
CA ALA A 291 6.05 2.00 -6.29
C ALA A 291 6.46 0.95 -5.25
N ARG A 292 5.94 -0.28 -5.37
CA ARG A 292 6.34 -1.39 -4.51
C ARG A 292 7.82 -1.74 -4.69
N ALA A 293 8.31 -1.83 -5.92
CA ALA A 293 9.73 -2.10 -6.17
C ALA A 293 10.65 -1.02 -5.58
N LEU A 294 10.26 0.25 -5.67
CA LEU A 294 10.98 1.36 -5.03
C LEU A 294 10.97 1.30 -3.50
N ALA A 295 9.94 0.70 -2.92
CA ALA A 295 9.82 0.54 -1.47
C ALA A 295 10.52 -0.72 -0.92
N GLU A 296 11.02 -1.62 -1.78
CA GLU A 296 11.54 -2.94 -1.38
C GLU A 296 12.70 -2.85 -0.35
N LYS A 297 13.53 -1.81 -0.39
CA LYS A 297 14.70 -1.69 0.52
C LYS A 297 14.47 -0.87 1.80
N TYR A 298 13.23 -0.47 2.08
CA TYR A 298 12.95 0.34 3.27
C TYR A 298 13.01 -0.46 4.58
N ARG A 299 12.79 -1.78 4.56
CA ARG A 299 12.85 -2.67 5.72
C ARG A 299 13.07 -4.12 5.31
#